data_AF-A0A1G9GZ41-F1
#
_entry.id   AF-A0A1G9GZ41-F1
#
_cell.length_a   1.000
_cell.length_b   1.000
_cell.length_c   1.000
_cell.angle_alpha   90.00
_cell.angle_beta   90.00
_cell.angle_gamma   90.00
#
_symmetry.space_group_name_H-M   'P 1'
#
loop_
_entity.id
_entity.type
_entity.pdbx_description
1 polymer ?
#
loop_
_entity_poly.entity_id
_entity_poly.type
_entity_poly.pdbx_seq_one_letter_code
_entity_poly.pdbx_strand_id
1 'polypeptide(L)'
;MELLAPYRTEINGARRALQKDADAMGVPLDEYWAMVVADWDEAGTMRARWLPKVWRDGRVIYRLNYPPGWWVDITSTRTLAALSAHLDSELTDLGVTGGLTVAHVTSDDRAITTLIAGWLRDTVTLFDGTQPLGVRFTSKHGHPTGGTGTCWAYWMRATDAGLDEPINITDDIAIAERDADLKTAQEFCKIQTR
;
A
#
# COMPACT_ATOMS: atom_id res chain seq x y z
N MET A 1 -26.58 6.10 -3.33
CA MET A 1 -25.38 6.71 -2.74
C MET A 1 -24.79 7.60 -3.81
N GLU A 2 -24.84 8.91 -3.60
CA GLU A 2 -24.19 9.87 -4.50
C GLU A 2 -22.70 9.90 -4.18
N LEU A 3 -21.87 9.73 -5.20
CA LEU A 3 -20.43 9.84 -5.11
C LEU A 3 -20.04 11.20 -5.68
N LEU A 4 -19.16 11.92 -4.99
CA LEU A 4 -18.57 13.12 -5.56
C LEU A 4 -17.77 12.70 -6.81
N ALA A 5 -18.29 13.07 -7.98
CA ALA A 5 -17.49 13.15 -9.21
C ALA A 5 -16.22 13.95 -8.89
N PRO A 6 -15.06 13.60 -9.46
CA PRO A 6 -13.78 13.96 -8.89
C PRO A 6 -13.64 15.48 -8.72
N TYR A 7 -13.72 15.96 -7.47
CA TYR A 7 -12.90 17.09 -7.07
C TYR A 7 -11.48 16.56 -6.99
N ARG A 8 -10.84 16.45 -8.14
CA ARG A 8 -9.40 16.23 -8.19
C ARG A 8 -8.79 17.43 -8.86
N THR A 9 -7.95 18.07 -8.06
CA THR A 9 -6.95 19.07 -8.41
C THR A 9 -6.58 18.95 -9.87
N GLU A 10 -6.80 20.05 -10.60
CA GLU A 10 -6.42 20.24 -11.99
C GLU A 10 -5.05 19.62 -12.28
N ILE A 11 -4.82 19.23 -13.54
CA ILE A 11 -3.58 18.70 -14.11
C ILE A 11 -2.29 19.42 -13.64
N ASN A 12 -2.41 20.65 -13.15
CA ASN A 12 -1.37 21.40 -12.43
C ASN A 12 -0.93 20.79 -11.08
N GLY A 13 -1.63 19.80 -10.54
CA GLY A 13 -1.34 19.17 -9.23
C GLY A 13 -0.08 18.30 -9.21
N ALA A 14 0.22 17.59 -10.30
CA ALA A 14 1.47 16.82 -10.41
C ALA A 14 2.69 17.73 -10.56
N ARG A 15 2.51 18.86 -11.26
CA ARG A 15 3.46 19.96 -11.34
C ARG A 15 3.68 20.59 -9.94
N ARG A 16 2.62 20.80 -9.17
CA ARG A 16 2.70 21.30 -7.78
C ARG A 16 3.48 20.40 -6.81
N ALA A 17 3.54 19.09 -7.04
CA ALA A 17 4.31 18.19 -6.18
C ALA A 17 5.82 18.49 -6.22
N LEU A 18 6.32 18.97 -7.37
CA LEU A 18 7.71 19.39 -7.56
C LEU A 18 7.93 20.88 -7.28
N GLN A 19 6.86 21.64 -6.98
CA GLN A 19 6.96 23.08 -6.73
C GLN A 19 7.85 23.36 -5.52
N LYS A 20 7.76 22.56 -4.46
CA LYS A 20 8.61 22.71 -3.28
C LYS A 20 10.10 22.59 -3.60
N ASP A 21 10.45 21.68 -4.51
CA ASP A 21 11.84 21.44 -4.92
C ASP A 21 12.32 22.53 -5.89
N ALA A 22 11.45 22.96 -6.82
CA ALA A 22 11.70 24.11 -7.69
C ALA A 22 11.93 25.41 -6.91
N ASP A 23 11.07 25.67 -5.89
CA ASP A 23 11.19 26.82 -4.99
C ASP A 23 12.49 26.76 -4.18
N ALA A 24 12.87 25.57 -3.68
CA ALA A 24 14.12 25.37 -2.96
C ALA A 24 15.36 25.59 -3.84
N MET A 25 15.27 25.27 -5.14
CA MET A 25 16.33 25.53 -6.12
C MET A 25 16.28 26.95 -6.71
N GLY A 26 15.23 27.74 -6.42
CA GLY A 26 15.07 29.11 -6.91
C GLY A 26 14.79 29.20 -8.42
N VAL A 27 14.26 28.16 -9.04
CA VAL A 27 13.97 28.11 -10.48
C VAL A 27 12.47 27.95 -10.75
N PRO A 28 11.94 28.47 -11.87
CA PRO A 28 10.58 28.17 -12.31
C PRO A 28 10.34 26.66 -12.45
N LEU A 29 9.14 26.21 -12.12
CA LEU A 29 8.78 24.79 -12.17
C LEU A 29 8.99 24.13 -13.54
N ASP A 30 8.74 24.87 -14.64
CA ASP A 30 8.96 24.36 -15.99
C ASP A 30 10.45 24.20 -16.32
N GLU A 31 11.31 25.04 -15.74
CA GLU A 31 12.76 24.95 -15.86
C GLU A 31 13.29 23.78 -15.02
N TYR A 32 12.81 23.64 -13.78
CA TYR A 32 13.11 22.49 -12.93
C TYR A 32 12.72 21.17 -13.61
N TRP A 33 11.53 21.12 -14.23
CA TRP A 33 11.10 19.95 -14.99
C TRP A 33 12.02 19.64 -16.17
N ALA A 34 12.48 20.67 -16.91
CA ALA A 34 13.42 20.48 -18.02
C ALA A 34 14.77 19.94 -17.54
N MET A 35 15.25 20.39 -16.37
CA MET A 35 16.47 19.87 -15.73
C MET A 35 16.33 18.39 -15.37
N VAL A 36 15.22 17.99 -14.72
CA VAL A 36 14.96 16.58 -14.38
C VAL A 36 14.94 15.70 -15.63
N VAL A 37 14.33 16.17 -16.72
CA VAL A 37 14.31 15.44 -17.99
C VAL A 37 15.72 15.31 -18.58
N ALA A 38 16.52 16.37 -18.54
CA ALA A 38 17.89 16.36 -19.04
C ALA A 38 18.80 15.41 -18.23
N ASP A 39 18.70 15.44 -16.90
CA ASP A 39 19.45 14.53 -16.02
C ASP A 39 19.10 13.05 -16.29
N TRP A 40 17.82 12.76 -16.55
CA TRP A 40 17.35 11.41 -16.85
C TRP A 40 17.84 10.92 -18.22
N ASP A 41 17.83 11.80 -19.21
CA ASP A 41 18.35 11.52 -20.55
C ASP A 41 19.89 11.33 -20.52
N GLU A 42 20.62 12.13 -19.75
CA GLU A 42 22.08 11.99 -19.55
C GLU A 42 22.46 10.71 -18.81
N ALA A 43 21.67 10.32 -17.79
CA ALA A 43 21.87 9.08 -17.04
C ALA A 43 21.65 7.80 -17.88
N GLY A 44 21.26 7.91 -19.15
CA GLY A 44 21.01 6.78 -20.05
C GLY A 44 19.82 5.91 -19.64
N THR A 45 19.11 6.34 -18.60
CA THR A 45 17.85 5.78 -18.16
C THR A 45 16.72 6.30 -19.06
N MET A 46 15.70 5.47 -19.27
CA MET A 46 14.55 5.77 -20.14
C MET A 46 14.07 7.23 -20.10
N ARG A 47 13.64 7.72 -21.28
CA ARG A 47 12.89 8.99 -21.41
C ARG A 47 11.85 9.13 -20.30
N ALA A 48 11.82 10.30 -19.66
CA ALA A 48 10.83 10.59 -18.64
C ALA A 48 9.41 10.21 -19.10
N ARG A 49 8.62 9.61 -18.19
CA ARG A 49 7.27 9.06 -18.42
C ARG A 49 7.20 7.69 -19.11
N TRP A 50 8.31 7.08 -19.51
CA TRP A 50 8.28 5.75 -20.12
C TRP A 50 8.46 4.63 -19.09
N LEU A 51 7.58 3.63 -19.15
CA LEU A 51 7.63 2.40 -18.40
C LEU A 51 8.18 1.29 -19.31
N PRO A 52 9.28 0.62 -18.95
CA PRO A 52 9.84 -0.45 -19.76
C PRO A 52 8.86 -1.60 -19.96
N LYS A 53 8.83 -2.18 -21.17
CA LYS A 53 8.11 -3.45 -21.41
C LYS A 53 8.50 -4.53 -20.40
N VAL A 54 9.79 -4.62 -20.06
CA VAL A 54 10.31 -5.56 -19.06
C VAL A 54 9.74 -5.36 -17.66
N TRP A 55 9.28 -4.15 -17.32
CA TRP A 55 8.60 -3.91 -16.04
C TRP A 55 7.27 -4.66 -15.98
N ARG A 56 6.52 -4.64 -17.10
CA ARG A 56 5.22 -5.30 -17.26
C ARG A 56 5.41 -6.81 -17.39
N ASP A 57 6.34 -7.23 -18.25
CA ASP A 57 6.60 -8.65 -18.51
C ASP A 57 7.18 -9.38 -17.29
N GLY A 58 7.87 -8.65 -16.40
CA GLY A 58 8.39 -9.18 -15.14
C GLY A 58 7.40 -9.16 -13.97
N ARG A 59 6.13 -8.81 -14.19
CA ARG A 59 5.11 -8.70 -13.14
C ARG A 59 3.84 -9.44 -13.53
N VAL A 60 3.22 -10.04 -12.53
CA VAL A 60 2.00 -10.82 -12.66
C VAL A 60 1.13 -10.58 -11.44
N ILE A 61 -0.18 -10.58 -11.63
CA ILE A 61 -1.15 -10.47 -10.55
C ILE A 61 -1.51 -11.90 -10.14
N TYR A 62 -1.17 -12.27 -8.92
CA TYR A 62 -1.50 -13.58 -8.38
C TYR A 62 -2.85 -13.57 -7.67
N ARG A 63 -3.67 -14.58 -7.94
CA ARG A 63 -4.83 -14.90 -7.11
C ARG A 63 -4.45 -16.00 -6.14
N LEU A 64 -4.53 -15.70 -4.85
CA LEU A 64 -4.14 -16.60 -3.77
C LEU A 64 -5.37 -17.20 -3.08
N ASN A 65 -5.29 -18.47 -2.72
CA ASN A 65 -6.19 -19.11 -1.78
C ASN A 65 -5.44 -19.48 -0.50
N TYR A 66 -5.97 -19.05 0.63
CA TYR A 66 -5.38 -19.28 1.95
C TYR A 66 -6.02 -20.50 2.62
N PRO A 67 -5.31 -21.19 3.54
CA PRO A 67 -5.95 -22.20 4.38
C PRO A 67 -7.09 -21.61 5.21
N PRO A 68 -8.03 -22.44 5.70
CA PRO A 68 -9.06 -21.98 6.62
C PRO A 68 -8.42 -21.43 7.90
N GLY A 69 -8.94 -20.31 8.38
CA GLY A 69 -8.44 -19.65 9.59
C GLY A 69 -8.97 -18.23 9.73
N TRP A 70 -8.55 -17.57 10.80
CA TRP A 70 -9.05 -16.25 11.16
C TRP A 70 -8.03 -15.14 10.86
N TRP A 71 -8.56 -14.00 10.46
CA TRP A 71 -7.82 -12.76 10.24
C TRP A 71 -8.20 -11.75 11.31
N VAL A 72 -7.21 -11.10 11.92
CA VAL A 72 -7.47 -10.04 12.90
C VAL A 72 -7.83 -8.76 12.17
N ASP A 73 -9.03 -8.24 12.40
CA ASP A 73 -9.44 -6.94 11.88
C ASP A 73 -8.86 -5.81 12.73
N ILE A 74 -7.80 -5.18 12.25
CA ILE A 74 -7.13 -4.08 12.99
C ILE A 74 -7.84 -2.74 12.83
N THR A 75 -8.92 -2.66 12.04
CA THR A 75 -9.77 -1.47 11.93
C THR A 75 -11.03 -1.56 12.79
N SER A 76 -11.30 -2.71 13.40
CA SER A 76 -12.40 -2.89 14.35
C SER A 76 -12.17 -2.13 15.65
N THR A 77 -13.18 -1.40 16.11
CA THR A 77 -13.16 -0.67 17.39
C THR A 77 -12.75 -1.55 18.57
N ARG A 78 -13.19 -2.82 18.59
CA ARG A 78 -12.85 -3.75 19.68
C ARG A 78 -11.38 -4.14 19.66
N THR A 79 -10.82 -4.37 18.48
CA THR A 79 -9.40 -4.67 18.31
C THR A 79 -8.54 -3.46 18.68
N LEU A 80 -8.91 -2.26 18.21
CA LEU A 80 -8.20 -1.03 18.53
C LEU A 80 -8.18 -0.76 20.03
N ALA A 81 -9.31 -0.92 20.72
CA ALA A 81 -9.38 -0.75 22.17
C ALA A 81 -8.50 -1.77 22.92
N ALA A 82 -8.54 -3.05 22.51
CA ALA A 82 -7.70 -4.09 23.11
C ALA A 82 -6.20 -3.82 22.90
N LEU A 83 -5.80 -3.49 21.66
CA LEU A 83 -4.41 -3.16 21.34
C LEU A 83 -3.93 -1.92 22.10
N SER A 84 -4.77 -0.89 22.23
CA SER A 84 -4.44 0.32 22.99
C SER A 84 -4.15 0.00 24.45
N ALA A 85 -4.93 -0.89 25.07
CA ALA A 85 -4.74 -1.28 26.45
C ALA A 85 -3.49 -2.18 26.64
N HIS A 86 -3.19 -3.04 25.68
CA HIS A 86 -2.05 -3.97 25.78
C HIS A 86 -0.70 -3.37 25.39
N LEU A 87 -0.70 -2.34 24.55
CA LEU A 87 0.52 -1.71 24.02
C LEU A 87 0.67 -0.26 24.50
N ASP A 88 0.03 0.11 25.63
CA ASP A 88 -0.06 1.51 26.08
C ASP A 88 1.31 2.19 26.21
N SER A 89 2.30 1.49 26.78
CA SER A 89 3.66 2.00 26.96
C SER A 89 4.35 2.20 25.61
N GLU A 90 4.35 1.17 24.77
CA GLU A 90 5.02 1.17 23.47
C GLU A 90 4.40 2.18 22.51
N LEU A 91 3.07 2.35 22.58
CA LEU A 91 2.35 3.36 21.82
C LEU A 91 2.65 4.78 22.30
N THR A 92 2.76 4.97 23.61
CA THR A 92 3.15 6.26 24.20
C THR A 92 4.56 6.66 23.76
N ASP A 93 5.50 5.71 23.72
CA ASP A 93 6.86 5.94 23.22
C ASP A 93 6.89 6.31 21.74
N LEU A 94 5.92 5.84 20.96
CA LEU A 94 5.69 6.23 19.56
C LEU A 94 4.86 7.52 19.41
N GLY A 95 4.56 8.22 20.51
CA GLY A 95 3.81 9.48 20.49
C GLY A 95 2.30 9.31 20.32
N VAL A 96 1.78 8.10 20.40
CA VAL A 96 0.34 7.82 20.35
C VAL A 96 -0.23 7.98 21.76
N THR A 97 -1.05 9.02 21.95
CA THR A 97 -1.73 9.30 23.22
C THR A 97 -3.24 9.19 23.05
N GLY A 98 -3.94 8.69 24.07
CA GLY A 98 -5.40 8.52 24.02
C GLY A 98 -5.89 7.31 23.23
N GLY A 99 -4.99 6.40 22.88
CA GLY A 99 -5.31 5.12 22.23
C GLY A 99 -5.27 5.14 20.70
N LEU A 100 -5.28 3.94 20.13
CA LEU A 100 -5.28 3.70 18.70
C LEU A 100 -6.62 4.11 18.07
N THR A 101 -6.52 4.59 16.83
CA THR A 101 -7.65 4.94 15.99
C THR A 101 -7.44 4.33 14.62
N VAL A 102 -8.49 4.33 13.79
CA VAL A 102 -8.37 3.89 12.39
C VAL A 102 -7.30 4.70 11.64
N ALA A 103 -7.12 5.99 11.98
CA ALA A 103 -6.10 6.82 11.37
C ALA A 103 -4.68 6.27 11.63
N HIS A 104 -4.39 5.81 12.85
CA HIS A 104 -3.08 5.24 13.18
C HIS A 104 -2.77 3.98 12.36
N VAL A 105 -3.72 3.04 12.28
CA VAL A 105 -3.55 1.76 11.58
C VAL A 105 -3.64 1.85 10.05
N THR A 106 -4.05 3.01 9.53
CA THR A 106 -4.09 3.30 8.09
C THR A 106 -3.08 4.38 7.67
N SER A 107 -2.26 4.87 8.60
CA SER A 107 -1.27 5.92 8.35
C SER A 107 -0.06 5.38 7.55
N ASP A 108 0.83 6.30 7.16
CA ASP A 108 2.14 5.96 6.61
C ASP A 108 3.19 5.64 7.67
N ASP A 109 2.85 5.78 8.96
CA ASP A 109 3.72 5.39 10.05
C ASP A 109 3.80 3.86 10.16
N ARG A 110 4.94 3.32 9.73
CA ARG A 110 5.21 1.89 9.77
C ARG A 110 5.66 1.42 11.14
N ALA A 111 6.11 2.29 12.04
CA ALA A 111 6.48 1.90 13.39
C ALA A 111 5.26 1.35 14.15
N ILE A 112 4.15 2.10 14.11
CA ILE A 112 2.89 1.70 14.76
C ILE A 112 2.35 0.39 14.16
N THR A 113 2.22 0.32 12.83
CA THR A 113 1.63 -0.84 12.17
C THR A 113 2.49 -2.10 12.29
N THR A 114 3.83 -1.96 12.32
CA THR A 114 4.76 -3.08 12.57
C THR A 114 4.70 -3.54 14.02
N LEU A 115 4.66 -2.63 15.00
CA LEU A 115 4.49 -2.96 16.43
C LEU A 115 3.23 -3.81 16.63
N ILE A 116 2.10 -3.34 16.11
CA ILE A 116 0.81 -4.04 16.21
C ILE A 116 0.89 -5.41 15.54
N ALA A 117 1.41 -5.48 14.30
CA ALA A 117 1.49 -6.74 13.57
C ALA A 117 2.41 -7.76 14.27
N GLY A 118 3.53 -7.32 14.84
CA GLY A 118 4.44 -8.16 15.63
C GLY A 118 3.78 -8.69 16.89
N TRP A 119 3.18 -7.79 17.69
CA TRP A 119 2.50 -8.20 18.93
C TRP A 119 1.38 -9.20 18.67
N LEU A 120 0.55 -8.95 17.65
CA LEU A 120 -0.52 -9.87 17.23
C LEU A 120 0.04 -11.21 16.76
N ARG A 121 1.14 -11.21 16.02
CA ARG A 121 1.77 -12.43 15.50
C ARG A 121 2.25 -13.34 16.62
N ASP A 122 2.87 -12.74 17.64
CA ASP A 122 3.67 -13.44 18.63
C ASP A 122 2.90 -13.74 19.93
N THR A 123 1.89 -12.93 20.26
CA THR A 123 1.20 -12.99 21.56
C THR A 123 -0.21 -13.55 21.46
N VAL A 124 -0.91 -13.33 20.33
CA VAL A 124 -2.33 -13.66 20.24
C VAL A 124 -2.55 -15.13 19.89
N THR A 125 -3.27 -15.81 20.79
CA THR A 125 -3.91 -17.10 20.53
C THR A 125 -5.41 -16.90 20.53
N LEU A 126 -6.09 -17.47 19.54
CA LEU A 126 -7.54 -17.36 19.37
C LEU A 126 -8.27 -18.31 20.33
N PHE A 127 -9.58 -18.14 20.43
CA PHE A 127 -10.42 -18.94 21.34
C PHE A 127 -10.36 -20.44 21.06
N ASP A 128 -10.17 -20.83 19.79
CA ASP A 128 -10.03 -22.22 19.36
C ASP A 128 -8.60 -22.79 19.56
N GLY A 129 -7.71 -22.01 20.21
CA GLY A 129 -6.31 -22.37 20.43
C GLY A 129 -5.41 -22.18 19.21
N THR A 130 -5.96 -21.72 18.08
CA THR A 130 -5.17 -21.46 16.86
C THR A 130 -4.54 -20.07 16.88
N GLN A 131 -3.56 -19.86 15.99
CA GLN A 131 -3.01 -18.54 15.72
C GLN A 131 -3.73 -17.89 14.53
N PRO A 132 -3.87 -16.56 14.51
CA PRO A 132 -4.42 -15.88 13.34
C PRO A 132 -3.50 -16.02 12.12
N LEU A 133 -4.10 -16.12 10.93
CA LEU A 133 -3.39 -16.18 9.64
C LEU A 133 -2.64 -14.88 9.34
N GLY A 134 -3.21 -13.76 9.77
CA GLY A 134 -2.75 -12.43 9.42
C GLY A 134 -3.64 -11.35 10.00
N VAL A 135 -3.42 -10.13 9.49
CA VAL A 135 -4.29 -8.99 9.73
C VAL A 135 -5.06 -8.62 8.47
N ARG A 136 -6.27 -8.11 8.66
CA ARG A 136 -7.05 -7.43 7.62
C ARG A 136 -7.30 -5.98 8.02
N PHE A 137 -7.33 -5.09 7.03
CA PHE A 137 -7.56 -3.67 7.25
C PHE A 137 -8.19 -3.02 6.03
N THR A 138 -8.82 -1.87 6.22
CA THR A 138 -9.36 -1.07 5.14
C THR A 138 -8.27 -0.19 4.52
N SER A 139 -8.23 -0.12 3.20
CA SER A 139 -7.34 0.78 2.46
C SER A 139 -7.65 2.24 2.77
N LYS A 140 -6.61 3.03 3.06
CA LYS A 140 -6.71 4.50 3.21
C LYS A 140 -7.11 5.20 1.89
N HIS A 141 -7.00 4.52 0.76
CA HIS A 141 -7.36 5.04 -0.56
C HIS A 141 -8.83 4.76 -0.93
N GLY A 142 -9.61 4.19 0.00
CA GLY A 142 -11.01 3.85 -0.21
C GLY A 142 -11.20 2.50 -0.89
N HIS A 143 -12.42 2.26 -1.37
CA HIS A 143 -12.79 1.02 -2.07
C HIS A 143 -13.03 1.28 -3.57
N PRO A 144 -12.54 0.41 -4.46
CA PRO A 144 -12.79 0.56 -5.89
C PRO A 144 -14.24 0.19 -6.23
N THR A 145 -14.71 0.60 -7.41
CA THR A 145 -16.02 0.20 -7.94
C THR A 145 -16.07 -1.32 -8.07
N GLY A 146 -16.97 -1.96 -7.31
CA GLY A 146 -17.12 -3.42 -7.31
C GLY A 146 -16.13 -4.19 -6.42
N GLY A 147 -15.29 -3.50 -5.65
CA GLY A 147 -14.40 -4.12 -4.66
C GLY A 147 -14.64 -3.59 -3.24
N THR A 148 -13.99 -4.24 -2.27
CA THR A 148 -14.20 -3.90 -0.84
C THR A 148 -13.19 -2.88 -0.31
N GLY A 149 -12.07 -2.66 -1.02
CA GLY A 149 -10.95 -1.87 -0.50
C GLY A 149 -10.29 -2.52 0.72
N THR A 150 -10.57 -3.79 0.99
CA THR A 150 -9.92 -4.55 2.06
C THR A 150 -8.53 -4.96 1.62
N CYS A 151 -7.58 -4.86 2.53
CA CYS A 151 -6.22 -5.33 2.40
C CYS A 151 -5.96 -6.41 3.44
N TRP A 152 -5.04 -7.31 3.12
CA TRP A 152 -4.63 -8.41 3.98
C TRP A 152 -3.12 -8.44 4.06
N ALA A 153 -2.58 -8.73 5.24
CA ALA A 153 -1.18 -9.04 5.43
C ALA A 153 -1.09 -10.39 6.14
N TYR A 154 -0.47 -11.36 5.45
CA TYR A 154 -0.33 -12.74 5.90
C TYR A 154 1.02 -12.95 6.59
N TRP A 155 1.04 -13.71 7.67
CA TRP A 155 2.30 -14.13 8.30
C TRP A 155 2.75 -15.48 7.74
N MET A 156 3.89 -15.48 7.06
CA MET A 156 4.50 -16.66 6.43
C MET A 156 5.21 -17.57 7.44
N ARG A 157 4.45 -18.07 8.42
CA ARG A 157 4.99 -18.87 9.54
C ARG A 157 5.59 -20.19 9.11
N ALA A 158 5.08 -20.81 8.05
CA ALA A 158 5.65 -22.06 7.55
C ALA A 158 7.06 -21.77 7.01
N THR A 159 7.20 -20.69 6.23
CA THR A 159 8.48 -20.23 5.68
C THR A 159 9.47 -19.88 6.79
N ASP A 160 9.01 -19.18 7.84
CA ASP A 160 9.85 -18.87 9.01
C ASP A 160 10.37 -20.14 9.70
N ALA A 161 9.59 -21.23 9.65
CA ALA A 161 9.97 -22.55 10.16
C ALA A 161 10.75 -23.41 9.16
N GLY A 162 11.07 -22.90 7.97
CA GLY A 162 11.75 -23.64 6.90
C GLY A 162 10.85 -24.64 6.16
N LEU A 163 9.54 -24.43 6.19
CA LEU A 163 8.52 -25.25 5.51
C LEU A 163 7.86 -24.45 4.37
N ASP A 164 7.19 -25.15 3.46
CA ASP A 164 6.42 -24.53 2.39
C ASP A 164 5.10 -23.94 2.93
N GLU A 165 4.74 -22.75 2.43
CA GLU A 165 3.45 -22.15 2.79
C GLU A 165 2.27 -22.96 2.25
N PRO A 166 1.21 -23.15 3.05
CA PRO A 166 -0.02 -23.81 2.59
C PRO A 166 -0.90 -22.91 1.70
N ILE A 167 -0.35 -21.82 1.14
CA ILE A 167 -1.04 -20.92 0.22
C ILE A 167 -0.98 -21.50 -1.18
N ASN A 168 -2.12 -21.53 -1.85
CA ASN A 168 -2.19 -21.97 -3.24
C ASN A 168 -2.34 -20.75 -4.17
N ILE A 169 -1.48 -20.68 -5.18
CA ILE A 169 -1.69 -19.77 -6.31
C ILE A 169 -2.74 -20.42 -7.20
N THR A 170 -3.87 -19.74 -7.37
CA THR A 170 -5.02 -20.23 -8.15
C THR A 170 -5.06 -19.68 -9.56
N ASP A 171 -4.58 -18.45 -9.75
CA ASP A 171 -4.44 -17.80 -11.06
C ASP A 171 -3.19 -16.91 -11.05
N ASP A 172 -2.56 -16.75 -12.21
CA ASP A 172 -1.50 -15.81 -12.47
C ASP A 172 -1.84 -14.98 -13.73
N ILE A 173 -2.22 -13.73 -13.51
CA ILE A 173 -2.73 -12.85 -14.57
C ILE A 173 -1.62 -11.91 -14.98
N ALA A 174 -1.06 -12.14 -16.17
CA ALA A 174 -0.08 -11.23 -16.75
C ALA A 174 -0.71 -9.86 -17.00
N ILE A 175 0.04 -8.80 -16.74
CA ILE A 175 -0.41 -7.43 -17.04
C ILE A 175 -0.31 -7.24 -18.55
N ALA A 176 -1.43 -7.29 -19.28
CA ALA A 176 -1.44 -7.12 -20.74
C ALA A 176 -1.20 -5.65 -21.13
N GLU A 177 -0.69 -5.40 -22.34
CA GLU A 177 -0.51 -4.02 -22.84
C GLU A 177 -1.84 -3.23 -22.94
N ARG A 178 -2.94 -3.97 -23.18
CA ARG A 178 -4.30 -3.43 -23.26
C ARG A 178 -5.10 -3.61 -21.96
N ASP A 179 -4.42 -3.94 -20.87
CA ASP A 179 -5.05 -4.07 -19.55
C ASP A 179 -5.69 -2.74 -19.13
N ALA A 180 -6.95 -2.77 -18.67
CA ALA A 180 -7.71 -1.58 -18.34
C ALA A 180 -7.17 -0.87 -17.09
N ASP A 181 -6.66 -1.62 -16.11
CA ASP A 181 -6.04 -1.07 -14.90
C ASP A 181 -4.69 -0.44 -15.25
N LEU A 182 -3.92 -1.06 -16.16
CA LEU A 182 -2.71 -0.44 -16.71
C LEU A 182 -3.03 0.87 -17.44
N LYS A 183 -4.07 0.91 -18.27
CA LYS A 183 -4.50 2.15 -18.97
C LYS A 183 -4.91 3.24 -17.99
N THR A 184 -5.66 2.87 -16.96
CA THR A 184 -6.08 3.79 -15.89
C THR A 184 -4.86 4.35 -15.15
N ALA A 185 -3.90 3.49 -14.79
CA ALA A 185 -2.65 3.91 -14.16
C ALA A 185 -1.79 4.80 -15.09
N GLN A 186 -1.73 4.48 -16.38
CA GLN A 186 -1.05 5.30 -17.39
C GLN A 186 -1.61 6.72 -17.44
N GLU A 187 -2.93 6.85 -17.49
CA GLU A 187 -3.61 8.14 -17.52
C GLU A 187 -3.48 8.92 -16.22
N PHE A 188 -3.57 8.22 -15.08
CA PHE A 188 -3.46 8.79 -13.74
C PHE A 188 -2.05 9.30 -13.46
N CYS A 189 -1.04 8.46 -13.72
CA CYS A 189 0.37 8.73 -13.43
C CYS A 189 1.08 9.48 -14.58
N LYS A 190 0.40 9.71 -15.71
CA LYS A 190 0.97 10.30 -16.94
C LYS A 190 2.19 9.53 -17.45
N ILE A 191 2.10 8.21 -17.43
CA ILE A 191 3.14 7.28 -17.90
C ILE A 191 2.70 6.57 -19.19
N GLN A 192 3.65 6.13 -20.01
CA GLN A 192 3.48 5.43 -21.27
C GLN A 192 4.26 4.12 -21.26
N THR A 193 3.77 3.06 -21.91
CA THR A 193 4.53 1.81 -22.12
C THR A 193 5.01 1.72 -23.56
N ARG A 194 6.15 1.06 -23.78
CA ARG A 194 6.66 0.68 -25.10
C ARG A 194 6.42 -0.81 -25.38
#